data_AF-A0A969F5I3-F1
#
_entry.id   AF-A0A969F5I3-F1
#
_cell.length_a   1.000
_cell.length_b   1.000
_cell.length_c   1.000
_cell.angle_alpha   90.00
_cell.angle_beta   90.00
_cell.angle_gamma   90.00
#
_symmetry.space_group_name_H-M   'P 1'
#
loop_
_entity.id
_entity.type
_entity.pdbx_description
1 polymer ?
#
loop_
_entity_poly.entity_id
_entity_poly.type
_entity_poly.pdbx_seq_one_letter_code
_entity_poly.pdbx_strand_id
1 'polypeptide(L)'
;MLTGNTATALISVRPPESEQTLATFQVYSNTDFHLMEAETPRFGVSNHGRMVMVRLDNGRLRLNLNEDEARPFTVRLVTPQGELEIVEPGQYAVVVTPEDTQVTVQTGEADILAAGEVLRLLPESRARIPTGSPPLGPLGTERNLIAMVTLAAAANSGF
;
A
#
# COMPACT_ATOMS: atom_id res chain seq x y z
N MET A 1 -13.38 8.25 -4.17
CA MET A 1 -12.76 9.54 -4.52
C MET A 1 -11.92 9.28 -5.74
N LEU A 2 -12.16 10.03 -6.82
CA LEU A 2 -11.38 9.93 -8.03
C LEU A 2 -10.46 11.15 -8.12
N THR A 3 -9.15 10.94 -8.23
CA THR A 3 -8.20 12.04 -8.50
C THR A 3 -8.02 12.20 -10.01
N GLY A 4 -8.14 13.44 -10.51
CA GLY A 4 -7.84 13.77 -11.91
C GLY A 4 -6.33 13.77 -12.21
N ASN A 5 -5.97 14.10 -13.46
CA ASN A 5 -4.58 13.99 -13.98
C ASN A 5 -3.50 14.75 -13.19
N THR A 6 -3.85 15.79 -12.43
CA THR A 6 -2.88 16.62 -11.68
C THR A 6 -3.20 16.74 -10.19
N ALA A 7 -4.21 16.02 -9.70
CA ALA A 7 -4.69 16.15 -8.32
C ALA A 7 -3.99 15.16 -7.39
N THR A 8 -3.43 15.65 -6.29
CA THR A 8 -3.01 14.83 -5.14
C THR A 8 -3.92 15.14 -3.97
N ALA A 9 -4.28 14.11 -3.19
CA ALA A 9 -5.05 14.27 -1.97
C ALA A 9 -4.31 13.70 -0.77
N LEU A 10 -4.52 14.33 0.38
CA LEU A 10 -4.02 13.87 1.67
C LEU A 10 -5.22 13.59 2.57
N ILE A 11 -5.29 12.38 3.11
CA ILE A 11 -6.34 11.95 4.02
C ILE A 11 -5.65 11.55 5.32
N SER A 12 -6.01 12.19 6.42
CA SER A 12 -5.46 11.90 7.74
C SER A 12 -6.55 11.28 8.62
N VAL A 13 -6.23 10.16 9.25
CA VAL A 13 -7.08 9.49 10.22
C VAL A 13 -6.62 9.89 11.61
N ARG A 14 -7.56 10.41 12.40
CA ARG A 14 -7.36 10.80 13.79
C ARG A 14 -8.49 10.20 14.64
N PRO A 15 -8.21 9.79 15.88
CA PRO A 15 -9.26 9.41 16.81
C PRO A 15 -10.03 10.67 17.24
N PRO A 16 -11.31 10.58 17.60
CA PRO A 16 -12.10 11.75 18.01
C PRO A 16 -11.62 12.39 19.32
N GLU A 17 -10.92 11.64 20.17
CA GLU A 17 -10.43 12.05 21.48
C GLU A 17 -9.00 12.63 21.50
N SER A 18 -8.28 12.60 20.37
CA SER A 18 -6.89 13.08 20.29
C SER A 18 -6.59 13.71 18.93
N GLU A 19 -5.73 14.72 18.93
CA GLU A 19 -5.22 15.35 17.70
C GLU A 19 -4.10 14.53 17.03
N GLN A 20 -3.69 13.41 17.62
CA GLN A 20 -2.67 12.52 17.06
C GLN A 20 -3.16 11.87 15.76
N THR A 21 -2.41 12.10 14.68
CA THR A 21 -2.65 11.42 13.40
C THR A 21 -2.14 9.98 13.47
N LEU A 22 -3.06 9.02 13.33
CA LEU A 22 -2.75 7.60 13.34
C LEU A 22 -2.27 7.12 11.97
N ALA A 23 -2.96 7.52 10.90
CA ALA A 23 -2.55 7.23 9.54
C ALA A 23 -2.68 8.45 8.63
N THR A 24 -1.78 8.52 7.67
CA THR A 24 -1.88 9.46 6.55
C THR A 24 -1.81 8.71 5.24
N PHE A 25 -2.85 8.87 4.43
CA PHE A 25 -2.94 8.37 3.07
C PHE A 25 -2.66 9.51 2.09
N GLN A 26 -1.59 9.37 1.31
CA GLN A 26 -1.32 10.24 0.17
C GLN A 26 -1.79 9.53 -1.11
N VAL A 27 -2.87 10.05 -1.68
CA VAL A 27 -3.52 9.54 -2.89
C VAL A 27 -3.01 10.35 -4.08
N TYR A 28 -2.34 9.69 -5.02
CA TYR A 28 -1.77 10.34 -6.20
C TYR A 28 -2.81 10.52 -7.32
N SER A 29 -2.46 11.27 -8.37
CA SER A 29 -3.29 11.42 -9.57
C SER A 29 -3.71 10.08 -10.17
N ASN A 30 -4.86 10.06 -10.85
CA ASN A 30 -5.42 8.88 -11.53
C ASN A 30 -5.62 7.67 -10.59
N THR A 31 -6.06 7.97 -9.38
CA THR A 31 -6.32 6.97 -8.34
C THR A 31 -7.80 6.92 -8.01
N ASP A 32 -8.34 5.71 -7.94
CA ASP A 32 -9.67 5.45 -7.43
C ASP A 32 -9.59 4.85 -6.03
N PHE A 33 -9.90 5.68 -5.05
CA PHE A 33 -9.75 5.38 -3.63
C PHE A 33 -11.08 5.52 -2.91
N HIS A 34 -11.49 4.51 -2.15
CA HIS A 34 -12.70 4.55 -1.35
C HIS A 34 -12.40 4.25 0.12
N LEU A 35 -12.84 5.13 1.02
CA LEU A 35 -12.95 4.79 2.44
C LEU A 35 -14.21 3.94 2.62
N MET A 36 -14.04 2.70 3.08
CA MET A 36 -15.16 1.75 3.26
C MET A 36 -15.68 1.81 4.70
N GLU A 37 -14.76 1.81 5.67
CA GLU A 37 -15.10 1.78 7.08
C GLU A 37 -14.03 2.49 7.91
N ALA A 38 -14.46 3.13 8.98
CA ALA A 38 -13.59 3.68 10.01
C ALA A 38 -14.25 3.43 11.37
N GLU A 39 -13.73 2.45 12.10
CA GLU A 39 -14.29 2.01 13.37
C GLU A 39 -13.39 2.42 14.53
N THR A 40 -13.96 3.24 15.42
CA THR A 40 -13.41 3.55 16.73
C THR A 40 -14.37 3.01 17.78
N PRO A 41 -14.03 1.94 18.52
CA PRO A 41 -14.91 1.38 19.54
C PRO A 41 -15.29 2.43 20.58
N ARG A 42 -16.59 2.72 20.72
CA ARG A 42 -17.09 3.80 21.60
C ARG A 42 -17.13 3.44 23.09
N PHE A 43 -16.82 2.20 23.45
CA PHE A 43 -16.88 1.71 24.83
C PHE A 43 -15.50 1.21 25.30
N GLY A 44 -15.00 1.78 26.39
CA GLY A 44 -13.68 1.48 26.96
C GLY A 44 -13.46 0.02 27.41
N VAL A 45 -14.49 -0.83 27.40
CA VAL A 45 -14.48 -2.24 27.81
C VAL A 45 -14.18 -3.19 26.63
N SER A 46 -14.25 -2.71 25.37
CA SER A 46 -13.89 -3.51 24.20
C SER A 46 -12.38 -3.45 23.94
N ASN A 47 -11.74 -4.61 23.85
CA ASN A 47 -10.34 -4.78 23.43
C ASN A 47 -10.15 -4.75 21.90
N HIS A 48 -11.21 -4.47 21.13
CA HIS A 48 -11.07 -4.33 19.68
C HIS A 48 -10.19 -3.11 19.37
N GLY A 49 -9.18 -3.32 18.53
CA GLY A 49 -8.31 -2.25 18.02
C GLY A 49 -9.11 -1.26 17.17
N ARG A 50 -8.54 -0.08 16.94
CA ARG A 50 -9.10 0.85 15.95
C ARG A 50 -8.87 0.23 14.57
N MET A 51 -9.80 0.42 13.64
CA MET A 51 -9.62 -0.07 12.27
C MET A 51 -10.07 0.95 11.23
N VAL A 52 -9.32 1.06 10.16
CA VAL A 52 -9.76 1.72 8.93
C VAL A 52 -9.66 0.74 7.78
N MET A 53 -10.78 0.57 7.05
CA MET A 53 -10.81 -0.22 5.82
C MET A 53 -10.94 0.71 4.62
N VAL A 54 -10.00 0.58 3.69
CA VAL A 54 -9.97 1.33 2.44
C VAL A 54 -9.94 0.39 1.25
N ARG A 55 -10.47 0.83 0.11
CA ARG A 55 -10.36 0.15 -1.16
C ARG A 55 -9.60 1.02 -2.15
N LEU A 56 -8.67 0.41 -2.88
CA LEU A 56 -7.89 1.02 -3.95
C LEU A 56 -8.09 0.20 -5.22
N ASP A 57 -8.92 0.69 -6.14
CA ASP A 57 -9.30 -0.06 -7.34
C ASP A 57 -8.32 0.15 -8.50
N ASN A 58 -7.66 1.32 -8.54
CA ASN A 58 -6.61 1.65 -9.51
C ASN A 58 -5.77 2.82 -8.98
N GLY A 59 -4.49 2.89 -9.34
CA GLY A 59 -3.65 4.06 -9.12
C GLY A 59 -2.58 3.85 -8.06
N ARG A 60 -2.17 4.93 -7.38
CA ARG A 60 -1.06 4.90 -6.43
C ARG A 60 -1.43 5.55 -5.10
N LEU A 61 -1.05 4.84 -4.05
CA LEU A 61 -1.23 5.25 -2.66
C LEU A 61 0.10 5.16 -1.91
N ARG A 62 0.36 6.15 -1.06
CA ARG A 62 1.30 6.01 0.04
C ARG A 62 0.56 6.06 1.36
N LEU A 63 0.89 5.13 2.25
CA LEU A 63 0.40 5.10 3.62
C LEU A 63 1.58 5.30 4.55
N ASN A 64 1.41 6.24 5.47
CA ASN A 64 2.22 6.36 6.66
C ASN A 64 1.34 5.99 7.86
N LEU A 65 1.73 4.96 8.60
CA LEU A 65 1.08 4.51 9.83
C LEU A 65 1.97 4.90 11.00
N ASN A 66 1.45 5.71 11.91
CA ASN A 66 2.16 6.15 13.11
C ASN A 66 1.87 5.20 14.28
N GLU A 67 2.79 5.18 15.23
CA GLU A 67 2.58 4.50 16.50
C GLU A 67 1.44 5.15 17.30
N ASP A 68 0.62 4.32 17.92
CA ASP A 68 -0.46 4.72 18.83
C ASP A 68 -0.17 4.08 20.18
N GLU A 69 0.32 4.89 21.13
CA GLU A 69 0.65 4.41 22.48
C GLU A 69 -0.59 3.94 23.25
N ALA A 70 -1.80 4.33 22.83
CA ALA A 70 -3.02 4.01 23.54
C ALA A 70 -3.59 2.64 23.16
N ARG A 71 -3.67 2.30 21.86
CA ARG A 71 -4.25 1.05 21.36
C ARG A 71 -3.71 0.68 19.97
N PRO A 72 -3.67 -0.62 19.60
CA PRO A 72 -3.38 -1.04 18.23
C PRO A 72 -4.35 -0.41 17.22
N PHE A 73 -3.81 0.00 16.07
CA PHE A 73 -4.58 0.54 14.94
C PHE A 73 -4.27 -0.26 13.68
N THR A 74 -5.30 -0.87 13.09
CA THR A 74 -5.19 -1.70 11.90
C THR A 74 -5.68 -0.92 10.68
N VAL A 75 -4.87 -0.91 9.62
CA VAL A 75 -5.30 -0.49 8.29
C VAL A 75 -5.49 -1.72 7.42
N ARG A 76 -6.72 -1.89 6.93
CA ARG A 76 -7.08 -2.93 5.96
C ARG A 76 -7.23 -2.29 4.58
N LEU A 77 -6.36 -2.65 3.65
CA LEU A 77 -6.38 -2.13 2.28
C LEU A 77 -6.79 -3.23 1.31
N VAL A 78 -7.93 -3.04 0.66
CA VAL A 78 -8.49 -3.97 -0.32
C VAL A 78 -8.17 -3.49 -1.72
N THR A 79 -7.70 -4.39 -2.58
CA THR A 79 -7.55 -4.17 -4.02
C THR A 79 -8.30 -5.25 -4.79
N PRO A 80 -8.48 -5.12 -6.11
CA PRO A 80 -9.07 -6.19 -6.91
C PRO A 80 -8.28 -7.50 -6.87
N GLN A 81 -6.96 -7.45 -6.60
CA GLN A 81 -6.10 -8.63 -6.60
C GLN A 81 -5.92 -9.27 -5.21
N GLY A 82 -6.22 -8.55 -4.14
CA GLY A 82 -6.06 -9.09 -2.79
C GLY A 82 -6.26 -8.06 -1.70
N GLU A 83 -5.75 -8.38 -0.53
CA GLU A 83 -5.91 -7.60 0.68
C GLU A 83 -4.58 -7.45 1.41
N LEU A 84 -4.38 -6.29 2.00
CA LEU A 84 -3.26 -6.01 2.89
C LEU A 84 -3.81 -5.71 4.30
N GLU A 85 -3.26 -6.38 5.30
CA GLU A 85 -3.43 -6.04 6.70
C GLU A 85 -2.15 -5.41 7.24
N ILE A 86 -2.26 -4.17 7.73
CA ILE A 86 -1.13 -3.36 8.17
C ILE A 86 -1.40 -2.91 9.61
N VAL A 87 -0.60 -3.44 10.54
CA VAL A 87 -0.72 -3.16 11.98
C VAL A 87 0.53 -2.46 12.50
N GLU A 88 1.70 -2.77 11.93
CA GLU A 88 2.97 -2.20 12.38
C GLU A 88 3.16 -0.76 11.87
N PRO A 89 3.56 0.19 12.74
CA PRO A 89 3.92 1.53 12.33
C PRO A 89 4.97 1.50 11.22
N GLY A 90 4.78 2.31 10.18
CA GLY A 90 5.62 2.17 9.00
C GLY A 90 5.20 3.00 7.80
N GLN A 91 5.92 2.76 6.71
CA GLN A 91 5.76 3.43 5.44
C GLN A 91 5.55 2.42 4.32
N TYR A 92 4.40 2.54 3.67
CA TYR A 92 3.91 1.59 2.70
C TYR A 92 3.58 2.31 1.41
N ALA A 93 3.93 1.72 0.27
CA ALA A 93 3.51 2.19 -1.04
C ALA A 93 2.75 1.08 -1.76
N VAL A 94 1.58 1.43 -2.30
CA VAL A 94 0.74 0.50 -3.05
C VAL A 94 0.48 1.09 -4.44
N VAL A 95 0.65 0.28 -5.46
CA VAL A 95 0.31 0.59 -6.84
C VAL A 95 -0.64 -0.49 -7.34
N VAL A 96 -1.79 -0.09 -7.88
CA VAL A 96 -2.79 -0.99 -8.42
C VAL A 96 -2.97 -0.69 -9.89
N THR A 97 -2.82 -1.72 -10.71
CA THR A 97 -3.16 -1.72 -12.14
C THR A 97 -4.15 -2.85 -12.40
N PRO A 98 -4.73 -2.94 -13.61
CA PRO A 98 -5.55 -4.09 -13.99
C PRO A 98 -4.80 -5.44 -13.94
N GLU A 99 -3.48 -5.42 -14.15
CA GLU A 99 -2.67 -6.65 -14.16
C GLU A 99 -2.25 -7.13 -12.78
N ASP A 100 -1.96 -6.21 -11.85
CA ASP A 100 -1.46 -6.55 -10.52
C ASP A 100 -1.59 -5.44 -9.48
N THR A 101 -1.50 -5.85 -8.21
CA THR A 101 -1.17 -4.96 -7.08
C THR A 101 0.30 -5.11 -6.71
N GLN A 102 1.04 -4.01 -6.62
CA GLN A 102 2.40 -3.97 -6.09
C GLN A 102 2.41 -3.33 -4.72
N VAL A 103 3.05 -3.99 -3.77
CA VAL A 103 3.19 -3.54 -2.40
C VAL A 103 4.66 -3.36 -2.10
N THR A 104 5.04 -2.23 -1.53
CA THR A 104 6.40 -1.98 -1.03
C THR A 104 6.33 -1.52 0.41
N VAL A 105 7.02 -2.24 1.28
CA VAL A 105 7.22 -1.88 2.68
C VAL A 105 8.59 -1.23 2.77
N GLN A 106 8.62 0.08 3.05
CA GLN A 106 9.88 0.77 3.36
C GLN A 106 10.24 0.49 4.83
N THR A 107 9.32 0.78 5.75
CA THR A 107 9.43 0.47 7.18
C THR A 107 8.15 -0.16 7.69
N GLY A 108 8.24 -0.90 8.79
CA GLY A 108 7.12 -1.69 9.34
C GLY A 108 6.97 -3.05 8.65
N GLU A 109 5.79 -3.64 8.74
CA GLU A 109 5.48 -4.96 8.20
C GLU A 109 4.01 -5.03 7.76
N ALA A 110 3.73 -5.83 6.72
CA ALA A 110 2.38 -6.01 6.21
C ALA A 110 2.10 -7.48 5.90
N ASP A 111 0.90 -7.95 6.19
CA ASP A 111 0.40 -9.23 5.71
C ASP A 111 -0.41 -9.06 4.44
N ILE A 112 -0.07 -9.85 3.43
CA ILE A 112 -0.75 -9.85 2.13
C ILE A 112 -1.56 -11.12 2.00
N LEU A 113 -2.87 -11.01 1.85
CA LEU A 113 -3.78 -12.12 1.60
C LEU A 113 -4.28 -12.08 0.15
N ALA A 114 -3.96 -13.10 -0.64
CA ALA A 114 -4.48 -13.25 -1.99
C ALA A 114 -4.57 -14.73 -2.39
N ALA A 115 -5.62 -15.08 -3.14
CA ALA A 115 -5.88 -16.45 -3.60
C ALA A 115 -5.82 -17.54 -2.49
N GLY A 116 -6.15 -17.17 -1.25
CA GLY A 116 -6.11 -18.09 -0.10
C GLY A 116 -4.74 -18.27 0.55
N GLU A 117 -3.72 -17.55 0.08
CA GLU A 117 -2.36 -17.57 0.63
C GLU A 117 -2.04 -16.26 1.34
N VAL A 118 -1.25 -16.36 2.41
CA VAL A 118 -0.75 -15.22 3.20
C VAL A 118 0.75 -15.10 2.99
N LEU A 119 1.20 -13.90 2.65
CA LEU A 119 2.62 -13.52 2.57
C LEU A 119 2.89 -12.36 3.52
N ARG A 120 3.73 -12.61 4.54
CA ARG A 120 4.29 -11.54 5.39
C ARG A 120 5.39 -10.81 4.63
N LEU A 121 5.28 -9.49 4.55
CA LEU A 121 6.23 -8.60 3.91
C LEU A 121 6.98 -7.77 4.97
N LEU A 122 8.30 -7.92 5.00
CA LEU A 122 9.20 -7.29 5.97
C LEU A 122 9.72 -5.92 5.49
N PRO A 123 10.40 -5.12 6.32
CA PRO A 123 11.02 -3.87 5.87
C PRO A 123 11.94 -4.07 4.67
N GLU A 124 12.05 -3.02 3.84
CA GLU A 124 12.89 -3.02 2.64
C GLU A 124 12.59 -4.16 1.66
N SER A 125 11.32 -4.56 1.58
CA SER A 125 10.88 -5.59 0.65
C SER A 125 9.62 -5.18 -0.12
N ARG A 126 9.39 -5.87 -1.23
CA ARG A 126 8.22 -5.68 -2.08
C ARG A 126 7.57 -7.00 -2.47
N ALA A 127 6.29 -6.96 -2.76
CA ALA A 127 5.57 -8.08 -3.33
C ALA A 127 4.72 -7.60 -4.51
N ARG A 128 4.35 -8.55 -5.38
CA ARG A 128 3.41 -8.34 -6.47
C ARG A 128 2.29 -9.37 -6.34
N ILE A 129 1.05 -8.94 -6.50
CA ILE A 129 -0.13 -9.79 -6.47
C ILE A 129 -0.72 -9.76 -7.89
N PRO A 130 -0.39 -10.72 -8.77
CA PRO A 130 -0.99 -10.79 -10.09
C PRO A 130 -2.48 -11.11 -9.99
N THR A 131 -3.28 -10.64 -10.94
CA THR A 131 -4.71 -10.93 -10.99
C THR A 131 -4.99 -12.45 -10.97
N GLY A 132 -5.78 -12.88 -9.99
CA GLY A 132 -6.20 -14.28 -9.83
C GLY A 132 -5.10 -15.23 -9.34
N SER A 133 -3.95 -14.72 -8.88
CA SER A 133 -2.81 -15.53 -8.42
C SER A 133 -2.43 -15.21 -6.97
N PRO A 134 -1.75 -16.13 -6.27
CA PRO A 134 -1.13 -15.86 -4.98
C PRO A 134 -0.08 -14.74 -5.05
N PRO A 135 0.28 -14.13 -3.90
CA PRO A 135 1.28 -13.09 -3.85
C PRO A 135 2.69 -13.63 -4.18
N LEU A 136 3.45 -12.85 -4.95
CA LEU A 136 4.84 -13.13 -5.32
C LEU A 136 5.79 -12.22 -4.54
N GLY A 137 6.63 -12.80 -3.68
CA GLY A 137 7.62 -12.11 -2.87
C GLY A 137 8.13 -12.99 -1.72
N PRO A 138 8.93 -12.42 -0.79
CA PRO A 138 9.45 -11.06 -0.82
C PRO A 138 10.47 -10.87 -1.94
N LEU A 139 10.40 -9.73 -2.62
CA LEU A 139 11.36 -9.26 -3.60
C LEU A 139 12.13 -8.07 -3.00
N GLY A 140 13.37 -7.84 -3.42
CA GLY A 140 14.11 -6.64 -3.01
C GLY A 140 13.46 -5.34 -3.49
N THR A 141 13.58 -4.27 -2.71
CA THR A 141 13.15 -2.90 -3.09
C THR A 141 13.96 -2.32 -4.25
N GLU A 142 15.14 -2.87 -4.53
CA GLU A 142 15.98 -2.50 -5.66
C GLU A 142 15.27 -2.75 -7.00
N ARG A 143 14.85 -1.67 -7.68
CA ARG A 143 14.75 -1.71 -9.13
C ARG A 143 16.18 -1.66 -9.65
N ASN A 144 16.68 -2.77 -10.19
CA ASN A 144 17.86 -2.75 -11.04
C ASN A 144 17.60 -1.72 -12.17
N LEU A 145 18.20 -0.53 -12.05
CA LEU A 145 18.14 0.54 -13.08
C LEU A 145 19.05 0.21 -14.28
N ILE A 146 19.60 -1.00 -14.36
CA ILE A 146 20.47 -1.45 -15.46
C ILE A 146 19.61 -2.00 -16.61
N ALA A 147 18.79 -1.16 -17.23
CA ALA A 147 18.15 -1.48 -18.52
C ALA A 147 17.80 -0.22 -19.34
N MET A 148 18.62 0.83 -19.25
CA MET A 148 18.62 1.94 -20.20
C MET A 148 20.05 2.34 -20.55
N VAL A 149 20.73 1.52 -21.36
CA VAL A 149 21.48 1.92 -22.57
C VAL A 149 21.66 0.65 -23.40
N THR A 150 20.70 0.35 -24.29
CA THR A 150 21.04 -0.37 -25.52
C THR A 150 21.17 0.71 -26.59
N LEU A 151 22.39 1.21 -26.79
CA LEU A 151 22.68 2.00 -27.98
C LEU A 151 22.75 1.00 -29.14
N ALA A 152 21.65 0.89 -29.89
CA ALA A 152 21.68 0.27 -31.20
C ALA A 152 22.46 1.19 -32.15
N ALA A 153 23.67 0.81 -32.50
CA ALA A 153 24.35 1.29 -33.70
C ALA A 153 25.15 0.12 -34.29
N ALA A 154 24.45 -0.77 -34.99
CA ALA A 154 25.04 -1.60 -36.01
C ALA A 154 24.84 -0.92 -37.37
N ALA A 155 25.92 -0.38 -37.92
CA ALA A 155 26.22 -0.11 -39.35
C ALA A 155 27.38 0.92 -39.34
N ASN A 156 28.59 0.66 -39.85
CA ASN A 156 28.81 0.23 -41.22
C ASN A 156 30.18 -0.47 -41.39
N SER A 157 30.19 -1.34 -42.39
CA SER A 157 31.23 -2.21 -42.93
C SER A 157 32.59 -1.57 -43.24
N GLY A 158 33.65 -2.39 -43.17
CA GLY A 158 35.03 -1.99 -43.42
C GLY A 158 35.46 -1.81 -44.88
N PHE A 159 36.70 -1.33 -45.01
CA PHE A 159 37.81 -1.78 -45.86
C PHE A 159 39.08 -1.12 -45.30
#